data_AF-A0A382BL84-F1
#
_entry.id   AF-A0A382BL84-F1
#
_cell.length_a   1.000
_cell.length_b   1.000
_cell.length_c   1.000
_cell.angle_alpha   90.00
_cell.angle_beta   90.00
_cell.angle_gamma   90.00
#
_symmetry.space_group_name_H-M   'P 1'
#
loop_
_entity.id
_entity.type
_entity.pdbx_description
1 polymer ?
#
loop_
_entity_poly.entity_id
_entity_poly.type
_entity_poly.pdbx_seq_one_letter_code
_entity_poly.pdbx_strand_id
1 'polypeptide(L)'
;KVVYEKFADYVPRSEPASAAAGGKVANFDRVEWLYIPDQNSAMNALINGEVDYFEAPQSDLYDLLDAADGVTTGQRDNYGSQGWLRINHLNAPFDNVKARHAVQLLVDQETYLQAIVGTPDLYRTCGAMFLCDTPYETLAGSERVMTQDIEKAKALLKEAGYNGEKIVLMHPTDIPTLSHATQVTASLLRKAGINLEVQAMDWSTLTSRRAEKKSIADGGWNIFHTSWIAPDLLNPVANIGVSGGGVEKAWFGWPTDAKVEELRQAFARETDPAKQKDLADQVQARAMDVVTYVPIGQYLSKYAYRSDRLQGILKGPVPLFWNLSAK
;
A
#
# COMPACT_ATOMS: atom_id res chain seq x y z
N LYS A 1 13.83 -13.76 -14.79
CA LYS A 1 13.15 -14.80 -13.97
C LYS A 1 13.95 -15.05 -12.72
N VAL A 2 13.29 -15.51 -11.66
CA VAL A 2 13.94 -16.05 -10.45
C VAL A 2 13.51 -17.51 -10.32
N VAL A 3 14.41 -18.38 -9.88
CA VAL A 3 14.14 -19.81 -9.70
C VAL A 3 14.38 -20.17 -8.25
N TYR A 4 13.41 -20.84 -7.63
CA TYR A 4 13.51 -21.39 -6.29
C TYR A 4 13.47 -22.91 -6.39
N GLU A 5 14.36 -23.56 -5.66
CA GLU A 5 14.42 -25.02 -5.55
C GLU A 5 14.01 -25.44 -4.13
N LYS A 6 13.41 -26.63 -4.03
CA LYS A 6 13.02 -27.21 -2.75
C LYS A 6 14.27 -27.44 -1.89
N PHE A 7 14.24 -26.93 -0.67
CA PHE A 7 15.32 -27.19 0.30
C PHE A 7 15.13 -28.56 0.95
N ALA A 8 16.01 -29.50 0.62
CA ALA A 8 15.88 -30.91 1.05
C ALA A 8 15.95 -31.12 2.57
N ASP A 9 16.72 -30.28 3.29
CA ASP A 9 16.88 -30.41 4.74
C ASP A 9 15.78 -29.67 5.53
N TYR A 10 14.79 -29.07 4.85
CA TYR A 10 13.68 -28.41 5.54
C TYR A 10 12.77 -29.44 6.22
N VAL A 11 12.64 -29.36 7.54
CA VAL A 11 11.70 -30.17 8.31
C VAL A 11 10.45 -29.34 8.60
N PRO A 12 9.31 -29.61 7.94
CA PRO A 12 8.07 -28.88 8.20
C PRO A 12 7.51 -29.23 9.58
N ARG A 13 6.80 -28.26 10.19
CA ARG A 13 5.95 -28.53 11.35
C ARG A 13 4.82 -29.51 10.98
N SER A 14 4.32 -30.26 11.95
CA SER A 14 3.36 -31.35 11.73
C SER A 14 1.91 -30.88 11.61
N GLU A 15 1.55 -29.73 12.16
CA GLU A 15 0.20 -29.19 12.03
C GLU A 15 -0.06 -28.58 10.63
N PRO A 16 -1.33 -28.49 10.20
CA PRO A 16 -1.68 -27.92 8.89
C PRO A 16 -1.15 -26.49 8.70
N ALA A 17 -0.89 -26.13 7.45
CA ALA A 17 -0.53 -24.77 7.08
C ALA A 17 -1.68 -23.80 7.42
N SER A 18 -1.34 -22.64 7.97
CA SER A 18 -2.27 -21.53 8.22
C SER A 18 -1.61 -20.24 7.77
N ALA A 19 -1.83 -19.89 6.50
CA ALA A 19 -1.08 -18.84 5.81
C ALA A 19 0.44 -18.97 6.06
N ALA A 20 1.07 -17.99 6.72
CA ALA A 20 2.50 -17.97 7.06
C ALA A 20 2.90 -18.80 8.30
N ALA A 21 1.93 -19.39 9.00
CA ALA A 21 2.14 -20.25 10.17
C ALA A 21 1.86 -21.74 9.86
N GLY A 22 2.19 -22.62 10.81
CA GLY A 22 1.98 -24.07 10.67
C GLY A 22 3.03 -24.77 9.80
N GLY A 23 2.68 -25.96 9.31
CA GLY A 23 3.51 -26.76 8.41
C GLY A 23 3.65 -26.14 7.02
N LYS A 24 4.89 -25.92 6.55
CA LYS A 24 5.17 -25.36 5.21
C LYS A 24 5.71 -26.44 4.29
N VAL A 25 4.84 -27.33 3.84
CA VAL A 25 5.24 -28.45 2.97
C VAL A 25 5.38 -27.98 1.53
N ALA A 26 6.56 -28.10 0.94
CA ALA A 26 6.78 -27.84 -0.49
C ALA A 26 6.56 -29.14 -1.30
N ASN A 27 5.51 -29.17 -2.13
CA ASN A 27 5.18 -30.34 -2.96
C ASN A 27 5.76 -30.26 -4.39
N PHE A 28 6.32 -29.12 -4.77
CA PHE A 28 7.06 -28.95 -6.02
C PHE A 28 8.56 -28.90 -5.75
N ASP A 29 9.36 -29.47 -6.65
CA ASP A 29 10.83 -29.41 -6.57
C ASP A 29 11.38 -28.05 -6.98
N ARG A 30 10.63 -27.30 -7.80
CA ARG A 30 11.03 -26.02 -8.36
C ARG A 30 9.84 -25.08 -8.56
N VAL A 31 10.05 -23.80 -8.29
CA VAL A 31 9.13 -22.71 -8.64
C VAL A 31 9.88 -21.70 -9.50
N GLU A 32 9.33 -21.37 -10.66
CA GLU A 32 9.87 -20.32 -11.54
C GLU A 32 9.01 -19.07 -11.45
N TRP A 33 9.60 -17.97 -11.00
CA TRP A 33 8.95 -16.67 -10.97
C TRP A 33 9.33 -15.87 -12.20
N LEU A 34 8.38 -15.72 -13.12
CA LEU A 34 8.54 -14.95 -14.34
C LEU A 34 8.04 -13.51 -14.11
N TYR A 35 8.82 -12.53 -14.53
CA TYR A 35 8.41 -11.13 -14.50
C TYR A 35 7.77 -10.79 -15.84
N ILE A 36 6.44 -10.68 -15.85
CA ILE A 36 5.63 -10.32 -17.01
C ILE A 36 4.85 -9.05 -16.64
N PRO A 37 5.39 -7.85 -16.91
CA PRO A 37 4.80 -6.60 -16.43
C PRO A 37 3.49 -6.25 -17.13
N ASP A 38 3.36 -6.61 -18.42
CA ASP A 38 2.11 -6.39 -19.16
C ASP A 38 1.04 -7.40 -18.71
N GLN A 39 -0.06 -6.86 -18.19
CA GLN A 39 -1.13 -7.64 -17.55
C GLN A 39 -1.90 -8.50 -18.55
N ASN A 40 -2.06 -8.02 -19.80
CA ASN A 40 -2.68 -8.80 -20.87
C ASN A 40 -1.81 -9.99 -21.29
N SER A 41 -0.50 -9.78 -21.41
CA SER A 41 0.47 -10.85 -21.68
C SER A 41 0.49 -11.88 -20.55
N ALA A 42 0.48 -11.45 -19.28
CA ALA A 42 0.43 -12.35 -18.13
C ALA A 42 -0.87 -13.16 -18.06
N MET A 43 -2.01 -12.53 -18.35
CA MET A 43 -3.30 -13.20 -18.48
C MET A 43 -3.29 -14.24 -19.60
N ASN A 44 -2.82 -13.89 -20.80
CA ASN A 44 -2.75 -14.81 -21.93
C ASN A 44 -1.81 -15.99 -21.64
N ALA A 45 -0.67 -15.75 -20.99
CA ALA A 45 0.22 -16.82 -20.55
C ALA A 45 -0.46 -17.79 -19.57
N LEU A 46 -1.29 -17.29 -18.66
CA LEU A 46 -2.07 -18.12 -17.73
C LEU A 46 -3.17 -18.91 -18.47
N ILE A 47 -3.91 -18.27 -19.37
CA ILE A 47 -4.98 -18.92 -20.17
C ILE A 47 -4.39 -20.03 -21.07
N ASN A 48 -3.26 -19.76 -21.72
CA ASN A 48 -2.55 -20.73 -22.56
C ASN A 48 -1.83 -21.83 -21.77
N GLY A 49 -1.76 -21.70 -20.43
CA GLY A 49 -1.09 -22.65 -19.55
C GLY A 49 0.44 -22.61 -19.65
N GLU A 50 1.00 -21.48 -20.07
CA GLU A 50 2.45 -21.18 -20.05
C GLU A 50 2.92 -20.84 -18.62
N VAL A 51 2.02 -20.33 -17.79
CA VAL A 51 2.20 -20.18 -16.34
C VAL A 51 0.98 -20.78 -15.61
N ASP A 52 1.18 -21.21 -14.36
CA ASP A 52 0.11 -21.85 -13.58
C ASP A 52 -0.51 -20.90 -12.53
N TYR A 53 0.16 -19.79 -12.22
CA TYR A 53 -0.25 -18.84 -11.18
C TYR A 53 0.07 -17.39 -11.58
N PHE A 54 -0.88 -16.50 -11.36
CA PHE A 54 -0.79 -15.06 -11.58
C PHE A 54 -1.07 -14.33 -10.26
N GLU A 55 -0.03 -13.73 -9.69
CA GLU A 55 -0.03 -13.19 -8.33
C GLU A 55 -1.03 -12.04 -8.09
N ALA A 56 -1.10 -11.09 -9.02
CA ALA A 56 -1.89 -9.87 -8.84
C ALA A 56 -2.44 -9.37 -10.18
N PRO A 57 -3.36 -10.11 -10.83
CA PRO A 57 -4.12 -9.59 -11.95
C PRO A 57 -4.84 -8.29 -11.58
N GLN A 58 -4.89 -7.36 -12.54
CA GLN A 58 -5.82 -6.23 -12.46
C GLN A 58 -7.26 -6.71 -12.41
N SER A 59 -8.11 -5.94 -11.73
CA SER A 59 -9.50 -6.31 -11.45
C SER A 59 -10.40 -6.35 -12.68
N ASP A 60 -10.11 -5.53 -13.69
CA ASP A 60 -10.79 -5.55 -14.99
C ASP A 60 -10.56 -6.85 -15.76
N LEU A 61 -9.53 -7.63 -15.42
CA LEU A 61 -9.25 -8.93 -16.01
C LEU A 61 -9.95 -10.10 -15.29
N TYR A 62 -10.59 -9.86 -14.13
CA TYR A 62 -11.14 -10.95 -13.32
C TYR A 62 -12.23 -11.75 -14.04
N ASP A 63 -13.18 -11.07 -14.66
CA ASP A 63 -14.27 -11.73 -15.38
C ASP A 63 -13.77 -12.53 -16.59
N LEU A 64 -12.76 -12.01 -17.30
CA LEU A 64 -12.14 -12.71 -18.43
C LEU A 64 -11.35 -13.94 -17.97
N LEU A 65 -10.64 -13.85 -16.84
CA LEU A 65 -9.94 -14.97 -16.23
C LEU A 65 -10.90 -16.05 -15.73
N ASP A 66 -11.99 -15.68 -15.08
CA ASP A 66 -12.99 -16.63 -14.57
C ASP A 66 -13.83 -17.28 -15.70
N ALA A 67 -13.91 -16.63 -16.87
CA ALA A 67 -14.54 -17.20 -18.06
C ALA A 67 -13.65 -18.18 -18.83
N ALA A 68 -12.33 -18.23 -18.56
CA ALA A 68 -11.39 -19.09 -19.26
C ALA A 68 -11.36 -20.51 -18.68
N ASP A 69 -11.35 -21.51 -19.57
CA ASP A 69 -11.38 -22.92 -19.18
C ASP A 69 -10.18 -23.31 -18.28
N GLY A 70 -10.49 -23.83 -17.09
CA GLY A 70 -9.50 -24.29 -16.12
C GLY A 70 -8.79 -23.17 -15.36
N VAL A 71 -9.24 -21.92 -15.47
CA VAL A 71 -8.71 -20.77 -14.71
C VAL A 71 -9.69 -20.37 -13.62
N THR A 72 -9.18 -19.88 -12.49
CA THR A 72 -10.01 -19.36 -11.39
C THR A 72 -9.32 -18.17 -10.74
N THR A 73 -10.07 -17.12 -10.45
CA THR A 73 -9.66 -16.03 -9.57
C THR A 73 -10.01 -16.32 -8.12
N GLY A 74 -9.13 -15.96 -7.19
CA GLY A 74 -9.33 -16.17 -5.77
C GLY A 74 -8.94 -14.95 -4.96
N GLN A 75 -9.80 -14.53 -4.02
CA GLN A 75 -9.48 -13.44 -3.10
C GLN A 75 -8.32 -13.83 -2.19
N ARG A 76 -7.31 -12.96 -2.10
CA ARG A 76 -6.08 -13.18 -1.31
C ARG A 76 -6.38 -13.35 0.17
N ASP A 77 -7.05 -12.37 0.76
CA ASP A 77 -7.42 -12.34 2.18
C ASP A 77 -8.61 -11.41 2.41
N ASN A 78 -9.12 -11.33 3.64
CA ASN A 78 -10.34 -10.60 3.97
C ASN A 78 -10.11 -9.12 4.31
N TYR A 79 -8.87 -8.68 4.52
CA TYR A 79 -8.53 -7.33 4.96
C TYR A 79 -7.97 -6.47 3.82
N GLY A 80 -7.24 -7.09 2.90
CA GLY A 80 -6.66 -6.48 1.72
C GLY A 80 -5.43 -5.62 2.00
N SER A 81 -5.29 -4.58 1.19
CA SER A 81 -4.21 -3.61 1.25
C SER A 81 -4.76 -2.21 1.50
N GLN A 82 -3.95 -1.36 2.12
CA GLN A 82 -4.19 0.07 2.18
C GLN A 82 -3.29 0.78 1.18
N GLY A 83 -3.88 1.63 0.33
CA GLY A 83 -3.09 2.55 -0.49
C GLY A 83 -2.60 3.72 0.35
N TRP A 84 -1.35 4.12 0.14
CA TRP A 84 -0.73 5.27 0.81
C TRP A 84 -0.33 6.33 -0.22
N LEU A 85 -0.58 7.59 0.11
CA LEU A 85 0.10 8.74 -0.44
C LEU A 85 1.17 9.17 0.57
N ARG A 86 2.44 9.13 0.16
CA ARG A 86 3.58 9.50 1.01
C ARG A 86 4.12 10.86 0.61
N ILE A 87 4.36 11.69 1.61
CA ILE A 87 4.85 13.07 1.46
C ILE A 87 6.26 13.15 2.03
N ASN A 88 7.16 13.85 1.35
CA ASN A 88 8.50 14.16 1.82
C ASN A 88 8.52 15.41 2.69
N HIS A 89 8.81 15.27 3.99
CA HIS A 89 8.86 16.39 4.94
C HIS A 89 10.13 17.25 4.79
N LEU A 90 11.13 16.80 4.01
CA LEU A 90 12.39 17.53 3.85
C LEU A 90 12.36 18.62 2.77
N ASN A 91 11.34 18.61 1.91
CA ASN A 91 11.27 19.48 0.75
C ASN A 91 10.04 20.39 0.86
N ALA A 92 10.27 21.71 0.74
CA ALA A 92 9.20 22.70 0.67
C ALA A 92 8.20 22.39 -0.47
N PRO A 93 6.91 22.72 -0.28
CA PRO A 93 6.30 23.34 0.90
C PRO A 93 5.93 22.32 2.00
N PHE A 94 6.24 21.04 1.82
CA PHE A 94 5.76 19.97 2.70
C PHE A 94 6.57 19.78 3.98
N ASP A 95 7.62 20.55 4.18
CA ASP A 95 8.22 20.81 5.49
C ASP A 95 7.23 21.53 6.42
N ASN A 96 6.30 22.31 5.86
CA ASN A 96 5.20 22.94 6.59
C ASN A 96 3.97 22.01 6.72
N VAL A 97 3.50 21.81 7.96
CA VAL A 97 2.35 20.95 8.26
C VAL A 97 1.05 21.40 7.58
N LYS A 98 0.86 22.72 7.36
CA LYS A 98 -0.34 23.22 6.68
C LYS A 98 -0.42 22.75 5.23
N ALA A 99 0.71 22.71 4.53
CA ALA A 99 0.76 22.17 3.16
C ALA A 99 0.48 20.67 3.15
N ARG A 100 0.87 19.93 4.19
CA ARG A 100 0.52 18.50 4.32
C ARG A 100 -0.96 18.29 4.66
N HIS A 101 -1.55 19.13 5.53
CA HIS A 101 -3.00 19.14 5.77
C HIS A 101 -3.79 19.46 4.50
N ALA A 102 -3.27 20.32 3.62
CA ALA A 102 -3.87 20.57 2.33
C ALA A 102 -3.93 19.29 1.48
N VAL A 103 -2.86 18.48 1.46
CA VAL A 103 -2.86 17.19 0.73
C VAL A 103 -3.88 16.22 1.31
N GLN A 104 -4.06 16.16 2.63
CA GLN A 104 -5.13 15.34 3.22
C GLN A 104 -6.51 15.76 2.70
N LEU A 105 -6.81 17.07 2.70
CA LEU A 105 -8.09 17.62 2.23
C LEU A 105 -8.32 17.46 0.72
N LEU A 106 -7.28 17.20 -0.06
CA LEU A 106 -7.43 16.90 -1.49
C LEU A 106 -7.87 15.46 -1.73
N VAL A 107 -7.64 14.53 -0.78
CA VAL A 107 -7.96 13.12 -0.98
C VAL A 107 -9.46 12.90 -1.01
N ASP A 108 -9.91 12.21 -2.06
CA ASP A 108 -11.22 11.57 -2.13
C ASP A 108 -10.99 10.08 -2.30
N GLN A 109 -11.11 9.30 -1.22
CA GLN A 109 -10.75 7.89 -1.23
C GLN A 109 -11.57 7.09 -2.24
N GLU A 110 -12.85 7.43 -2.45
CA GLU A 110 -13.71 6.77 -3.42
C GLU A 110 -13.11 6.86 -4.83
N THR A 111 -12.70 8.06 -5.28
CA THR A 111 -12.06 8.26 -6.58
C THR A 111 -10.76 7.44 -6.71
N TYR A 112 -9.94 7.36 -5.67
CA TYR A 112 -8.74 6.51 -5.70
C TYR A 112 -9.10 5.04 -5.86
N LEU A 113 -10.04 4.54 -5.06
CA LEU A 113 -10.40 3.12 -5.05
C LEU A 113 -11.08 2.68 -6.34
N GLN A 114 -11.96 3.52 -6.90
CA GLN A 114 -12.54 3.30 -8.23
C GLN A 114 -11.46 3.26 -9.31
N ALA A 115 -10.44 4.12 -9.25
CA ALA A 115 -9.34 4.07 -10.21
C ALA A 115 -8.45 2.81 -10.01
N ILE A 116 -8.25 2.36 -8.77
CA ILE A 116 -7.35 1.24 -8.46
C ILE A 116 -7.99 -0.12 -8.79
N VAL A 117 -9.23 -0.36 -8.34
CA VAL A 117 -9.90 -1.66 -8.48
C VAL A 117 -11.23 -1.62 -9.23
N GLY A 118 -11.88 -0.47 -9.41
CA GLY A 118 -13.08 -0.31 -10.26
C GLY A 118 -14.36 -1.00 -9.78
N THR A 119 -14.28 -2.05 -8.97
CA THR A 119 -15.43 -2.85 -8.52
C THR A 119 -15.79 -2.54 -7.06
N PRO A 120 -17.01 -2.06 -6.76
CA PRO A 120 -17.40 -1.61 -5.42
C PRO A 120 -17.27 -2.64 -4.28
N ASP A 121 -17.37 -3.94 -4.57
CA ASP A 121 -17.20 -5.03 -3.60
C ASP A 121 -15.73 -5.30 -3.24
N LEU A 122 -14.80 -4.78 -4.03
CA LEU A 122 -13.36 -4.93 -3.83
C LEU A 122 -12.74 -3.78 -3.05
N TYR A 123 -13.51 -2.80 -2.58
CA TYR A 123 -12.93 -1.70 -1.81
C TYR A 123 -13.87 -1.11 -0.76
N ARG A 124 -13.28 -0.32 0.13
CA ARG A 124 -13.98 0.52 1.09
C ARG A 124 -13.18 1.77 1.40
N THR A 125 -13.88 2.88 1.60
CA THR A 125 -13.26 4.05 2.24
C THR A 125 -13.01 3.74 3.72
N CYS A 126 -11.88 4.21 4.23
CA CYS A 126 -11.45 4.03 5.61
C CYS A 126 -10.43 5.09 6.01
N GLY A 127 -10.73 5.84 7.07
CA GLY A 127 -9.83 6.83 7.66
C GLY A 127 -8.80 6.24 8.61
N ALA A 128 -8.92 4.96 8.96
CA ALA A 128 -8.02 4.31 9.92
C ALA A 128 -6.64 4.05 9.31
N MET A 129 -5.58 4.38 10.05
CA MET A 129 -4.20 4.01 9.73
C MET A 129 -3.88 2.57 10.13
N PHE A 130 -4.71 1.96 10.99
CA PHE A 130 -4.56 0.56 11.42
C PHE A 130 -5.53 -0.42 10.74
N LEU A 131 -6.00 -0.03 9.56
CA LEU A 131 -7.12 -0.64 8.84
C LEU A 131 -8.43 -0.63 9.64
N CYS A 132 -9.53 -0.55 8.90
CA CYS A 132 -10.83 -0.85 9.43
C CYS A 132 -11.06 -2.37 9.50
N ASP A 133 -11.98 -2.78 10.38
CA ASP A 133 -12.30 -4.15 10.81
C ASP A 133 -11.15 -4.88 11.54
N THR A 134 -10.25 -4.12 12.17
CA THR A 134 -9.15 -4.68 12.96
C THR A 134 -9.27 -4.31 14.45
N PRO A 135 -8.60 -5.02 15.38
CA PRO A 135 -8.70 -4.73 16.81
C PRO A 135 -8.31 -3.31 17.22
N TYR A 136 -7.45 -2.65 16.44
CA TYR A 136 -6.97 -1.29 16.70
C TYR A 136 -7.54 -0.26 15.72
N GLU A 137 -8.64 -0.59 15.03
CA GLU A 137 -9.36 0.38 14.21
C GLU A 137 -9.68 1.64 15.03
N THR A 138 -9.43 2.79 14.41
CA THR A 138 -9.79 4.09 14.96
C THR A 138 -9.94 5.10 13.85
N LEU A 139 -10.81 6.09 14.04
CA LEU A 139 -11.03 7.19 13.10
C LEU A 139 -10.54 8.52 13.68
N ALA A 140 -9.82 8.48 14.81
CA ALA A 140 -9.31 9.68 15.46
C ALA A 140 -8.43 10.50 14.50
N GLY A 141 -8.80 11.76 14.28
CA GLY A 141 -8.07 12.71 13.43
C GLY A 141 -8.21 12.47 11.92
N SER A 142 -9.06 11.55 11.47
CA SER A 142 -9.17 11.20 10.04
C SER A 142 -10.09 12.14 9.24
N GLU A 143 -10.68 13.18 9.84
CA GLU A 143 -11.69 14.03 9.20
C GLU A 143 -11.19 14.63 7.88
N ARG A 144 -9.91 15.05 7.84
CA ARG A 144 -9.32 15.67 6.65
C ARG A 144 -9.22 14.72 5.45
N VAL A 145 -9.17 13.40 5.66
CA VAL A 145 -9.07 12.40 4.57
C VAL A 145 -10.41 11.77 4.23
N MET A 146 -11.45 12.04 5.04
CA MET A 146 -12.80 11.55 4.84
C MET A 146 -13.75 12.60 4.27
N THR A 147 -13.34 13.87 4.23
CA THR A 147 -14.14 14.96 3.65
C THR A 147 -13.25 15.85 2.79
N GLN A 148 -13.35 15.69 1.47
CA GLN A 148 -12.59 16.48 0.52
C GLN A 148 -13.02 17.95 0.56
N ASP A 149 -12.04 18.86 0.62
CA ASP A 149 -12.26 20.31 0.55
C ASP A 149 -11.11 20.97 -0.21
N ILE A 150 -11.27 21.08 -1.53
CA ILE A 150 -10.26 21.61 -2.45
C ILE A 150 -10.00 23.10 -2.18
N GLU A 151 -11.02 23.89 -1.83
CA GLU A 151 -10.86 25.32 -1.60
C GLU A 151 -10.10 25.59 -0.29
N LYS A 152 -10.40 24.83 0.77
CA LYS A 152 -9.62 24.89 2.01
C LYS A 152 -8.19 24.37 1.81
N ALA A 153 -7.99 23.34 0.98
CA ALA A 153 -6.65 22.90 0.61
C ALA A 153 -5.84 24.02 -0.06
N LYS A 154 -6.42 24.74 -1.02
CA LYS A 154 -5.77 25.92 -1.65
C LYS A 154 -5.43 27.00 -0.62
N ALA A 155 -6.34 27.29 0.30
CA ALA A 155 -6.10 28.27 1.36
C ALA A 155 -4.92 27.85 2.26
N LEU A 156 -4.87 26.57 2.67
CA LEU A 156 -3.77 26.04 3.47
C LEU A 156 -2.43 26.02 2.73
N LEU A 157 -2.40 25.75 1.42
CA LEU A 157 -1.19 25.86 0.60
C LEU A 157 -0.69 27.31 0.59
N LYS A 158 -1.58 28.29 0.41
CA LYS A 158 -1.23 29.71 0.48
C LYS A 158 -0.71 30.11 1.86
N GLU A 159 -1.37 29.68 2.93
CA GLU A 159 -0.91 29.90 4.31
C GLU A 159 0.42 29.21 4.63
N ALA A 160 0.70 28.09 3.96
CA ALA A 160 1.98 27.40 4.07
C ALA A 160 3.11 28.13 3.33
N GLY A 161 2.78 29.18 2.56
CA GLY A 161 3.74 29.95 1.78
C GLY A 161 4.06 29.35 0.41
N TYR A 162 3.25 28.41 -0.09
CA TYR A 162 3.42 27.86 -1.43
C TYR A 162 3.22 28.96 -2.49
N ASN A 163 4.24 29.18 -3.33
CA ASN A 163 4.26 30.28 -4.30
C ASN A 163 4.37 29.80 -5.75
N GLY A 164 4.09 28.51 -6.00
CA GLY A 164 4.18 27.93 -7.35
C GLY A 164 5.50 27.22 -7.63
N GLU A 165 6.32 26.96 -6.61
CA GLU A 165 7.49 26.11 -6.76
C GLU A 165 7.12 24.71 -7.28
N LYS A 166 8.05 24.10 -7.99
CA LYS A 166 7.81 22.80 -8.64
C LYS A 166 7.66 21.69 -7.61
N ILE A 167 6.59 20.91 -7.73
CA ILE A 167 6.34 19.70 -6.94
C ILE A 167 6.57 18.47 -7.81
N VAL A 168 7.43 17.57 -7.35
CA VAL A 168 7.76 16.32 -8.04
C VAL A 168 6.91 15.17 -7.47
N LEU A 169 6.10 14.57 -8.34
CA LEU A 169 5.32 13.35 -8.09
C LEU A 169 5.95 12.18 -8.85
N MET A 170 6.46 11.19 -8.12
CA MET A 170 7.02 9.98 -8.74
C MET A 170 5.89 9.02 -9.17
N HIS A 171 5.96 8.53 -10.40
CA HIS A 171 4.93 7.72 -11.04
C HIS A 171 5.49 6.36 -11.48
N PRO A 172 5.29 5.29 -10.68
CA PRO A 172 5.66 3.94 -11.08
C PRO A 172 4.64 3.39 -12.10
N THR A 173 5.00 3.34 -13.38
CA THR A 173 4.05 3.01 -14.46
C THR A 173 3.82 1.51 -14.64
N ASP A 174 4.72 0.67 -14.14
CA ASP A 174 4.71 -0.79 -14.25
C ASP A 174 3.92 -1.49 -13.13
N ILE A 175 3.42 -0.75 -12.14
CA ILE A 175 2.53 -1.25 -11.10
C ILE A 175 1.16 -0.54 -11.26
N PRO A 176 0.16 -1.19 -11.89
CA PRO A 176 -1.08 -0.52 -12.28
C PRO A 176 -1.81 0.17 -11.13
N THR A 177 -1.91 -0.48 -9.96
CA THR A 177 -2.57 0.09 -8.77
C THR A 177 -1.92 1.41 -8.32
N LEU A 178 -0.58 1.48 -8.31
CA LEU A 178 0.16 2.68 -7.94
C LEU A 178 0.12 3.73 -9.05
N SER A 179 0.14 3.30 -10.31
CA SER A 179 0.01 4.16 -11.48
C SER A 179 -1.33 4.90 -11.47
N HIS A 180 -2.43 4.19 -11.25
CA HIS A 180 -3.77 4.77 -11.17
C HIS A 180 -3.90 5.74 -9.99
N ALA A 181 -3.41 5.38 -8.81
CA ALA A 181 -3.37 6.29 -7.66
C ALA A 181 -2.58 7.57 -7.96
N THR A 182 -1.44 7.44 -8.65
CA THR A 182 -0.61 8.59 -9.03
C THR A 182 -1.34 9.53 -10.00
N GLN A 183 -2.09 8.99 -10.96
CA GLN A 183 -2.89 9.79 -11.90
C GLN A 183 -4.01 10.56 -11.20
N VAL A 184 -4.69 9.94 -10.23
CA VAL A 184 -5.70 10.61 -9.39
C VAL A 184 -5.07 11.75 -8.60
N THR A 185 -3.96 11.51 -7.90
CA THR A 185 -3.20 12.56 -7.18
C THR A 185 -2.77 13.68 -8.12
N ALA A 186 -2.25 13.36 -9.30
CA ALA A 186 -1.81 14.37 -10.27
C ALA A 186 -2.97 15.29 -10.69
N SER A 187 -4.16 14.73 -10.92
CA SER A 187 -5.37 15.48 -11.22
C SER A 187 -5.77 16.40 -10.06
N LEU A 188 -5.80 15.89 -8.83
CA LEU A 188 -6.19 16.63 -7.63
C LEU A 188 -5.22 17.77 -7.28
N LEU A 189 -3.91 17.51 -7.34
CA LEU A 189 -2.89 18.54 -7.10
C LEU A 189 -2.98 19.67 -8.16
N ARG A 190 -3.19 19.33 -9.45
CA ARG A 190 -3.41 20.33 -10.50
C ARG A 190 -4.67 21.16 -10.27
N LYS A 191 -5.78 20.54 -9.86
CA LYS A 191 -7.01 21.26 -9.46
C LYS A 191 -6.78 22.22 -8.29
N ALA A 192 -5.83 21.90 -7.41
CA ALA A 192 -5.39 22.78 -6.32
C ALA A 192 -4.41 23.88 -6.75
N GLY A 193 -4.07 23.97 -8.04
CA GLY A 193 -3.13 24.99 -8.55
C GLY A 193 -1.65 24.67 -8.29
N ILE A 194 -1.30 23.41 -8.01
CA ILE A 194 0.08 23.00 -7.82
C ILE A 194 0.80 22.87 -9.18
N ASN A 195 2.03 23.41 -9.23
CA ASN A 195 2.96 23.33 -10.35
C ASN A 195 3.63 21.95 -10.30
N LEU A 196 2.98 20.97 -10.94
CA LEU A 196 3.30 19.57 -10.77
C LEU A 196 4.15 19.03 -11.93
N GLU A 197 5.31 18.47 -11.60
CA GLU A 197 6.09 17.59 -12.46
C GLU A 197 5.80 16.12 -12.10
N VAL A 198 5.19 15.38 -13.02
CA VAL A 198 4.99 13.93 -12.86
C VAL A 198 6.13 13.22 -13.56
N GLN A 199 6.89 12.41 -12.82
CA GLN A 199 8.05 11.69 -13.34
C GLN A 199 7.71 10.21 -13.47
N ALA A 200 7.56 9.73 -14.71
CA ALA A 200 7.35 8.31 -14.99
C ALA A 200 8.64 7.50 -14.77
N MET A 201 8.52 6.34 -14.14
CA MET A 201 9.61 5.38 -13.92
C MET A 201 9.06 3.98 -13.63
N ASP A 202 9.91 2.97 -13.55
CA ASP A 202 9.54 1.66 -13.00
C ASP A 202 9.62 1.65 -11.47
N TRP A 203 8.98 0.66 -10.83
CA TRP A 203 8.96 0.55 -9.37
C TRP A 203 10.34 0.35 -8.76
N SER A 204 11.25 -0.38 -9.42
CA SER A 204 12.60 -0.58 -8.89
C SER A 204 13.39 0.74 -8.84
N THR A 205 13.25 1.59 -9.85
CA THR A 205 13.79 2.94 -9.87
C THR A 205 13.18 3.80 -8.75
N LEU A 206 11.85 3.77 -8.58
CA LEU A 206 11.18 4.51 -7.50
C LEU A 206 11.67 4.07 -6.11
N THR A 207 11.76 2.77 -5.86
CA THR A 207 12.20 2.26 -4.55
C THR A 207 13.62 2.67 -4.18
N SER A 208 14.49 2.86 -5.17
CA SER A 208 15.83 3.43 -4.96
C SER A 208 15.74 4.93 -4.67
N ARG A 209 14.98 5.67 -5.49
CA ARG A 209 14.85 7.13 -5.37
C ARG A 209 14.17 7.61 -4.09
N ARG A 210 13.18 6.88 -3.56
CA ARG A 210 12.47 7.27 -2.33
C ARG A 210 13.37 7.31 -1.09
N ALA A 211 14.52 6.63 -1.13
CA ALA A 211 15.53 6.66 -0.07
C ALA A 211 16.41 7.92 -0.10
N GLU A 212 16.46 8.61 -1.25
CA GLU A 212 17.30 9.80 -1.44
C GLU A 212 16.71 11.03 -0.76
N LYS A 213 17.56 11.73 0.02
CA LYS A 213 17.21 12.94 0.80
C LYS A 213 17.55 14.23 0.05
N LYS A 214 17.64 14.17 -1.29
CA LYS A 214 18.06 15.28 -2.14
C LYS A 214 17.00 16.39 -2.16
N SER A 215 17.46 17.62 -2.39
CA SER A 215 16.59 18.75 -2.68
C SER A 215 15.86 18.52 -4.02
N ILE A 216 14.76 19.24 -4.27
CA ILE A 216 14.07 19.18 -5.57
C ILE A 216 14.98 19.64 -6.73
N ALA A 217 15.87 20.60 -6.49
CA ALA A 217 16.84 21.06 -7.49
C ALA A 217 17.86 19.97 -7.87
N ASP A 218 18.19 19.07 -6.93
CA ASP A 218 19.17 17.99 -7.11
C ASP A 218 18.53 16.64 -7.49
N GLY A 219 17.27 16.65 -7.96
CA GLY A 219 16.55 15.44 -8.39
C GLY A 219 15.82 14.69 -7.27
N GLY A 220 15.55 15.36 -6.15
CA GLY A 220 14.68 14.89 -5.08
C GLY A 220 13.21 14.73 -5.50
N TRP A 221 12.36 14.40 -4.54
CA TRP A 221 10.94 14.11 -4.76
C TRP A 221 10.08 14.69 -3.63
N ASN A 222 8.81 14.99 -3.93
CA ASN A 222 7.86 15.48 -2.93
C ASN A 222 6.82 14.43 -2.55
N ILE A 223 6.26 13.71 -3.53
CA ILE A 223 5.16 12.76 -3.32
C ILE A 223 5.40 11.46 -4.09
N PHE A 224 5.01 10.33 -3.52
CA PHE A 224 4.85 9.05 -4.23
C PHE A 224 3.73 8.21 -3.62
N HIS A 225 3.29 7.18 -4.36
CA HIS A 225 2.34 6.18 -3.87
C HIS A 225 3.00 4.83 -3.59
N THR A 226 2.48 4.15 -2.59
CA THR A 226 2.80 2.76 -2.24
C THR A 226 1.55 2.12 -1.65
N SER A 227 1.58 0.83 -1.40
CA SER A 227 0.56 0.15 -0.60
C SER A 227 1.22 -0.77 0.42
N TRP A 228 0.44 -1.15 1.41
CA TRP A 228 0.84 -2.07 2.48
C TRP A 228 -0.29 -3.05 2.77
N ILE A 229 0.07 -4.29 3.07
CA ILE A 229 -0.88 -5.36 3.37
C ILE A 229 -1.28 -5.34 4.84
N ALA A 230 -2.39 -6.00 5.16
CA ALA A 230 -2.94 -5.94 6.51
C ALA A 230 -1.98 -6.25 7.67
N PRO A 231 -1.14 -7.30 7.63
CA PRO A 231 -0.21 -7.60 8.73
C PRO A 231 0.72 -6.44 9.10
N ASP A 232 1.12 -5.63 8.11
CA ASP A 232 2.01 -4.48 8.32
C ASP A 232 1.28 -3.30 8.97
N LEU A 233 -0.06 -3.33 9.02
CA LEU A 233 -0.88 -2.19 9.42
C LEU A 233 -1.62 -2.41 10.74
N LEU A 234 -1.62 -3.64 11.28
CA LEU A 234 -2.55 -4.03 12.36
C LEU A 234 -2.44 -3.21 13.65
N ASN A 235 -1.32 -2.53 13.92
CA ASN A 235 -1.12 -1.76 15.14
C ASN A 235 0.02 -0.71 15.00
N PRO A 236 0.15 0.23 15.96
CA PRO A 236 1.22 1.24 15.99
C PRO A 236 2.67 0.75 15.89
N VAL A 237 2.96 -0.49 16.28
CA VAL A 237 4.31 -1.08 16.24
C VAL A 237 4.60 -1.66 14.86
N ALA A 238 3.67 -2.44 14.32
CA ALA A 238 3.77 -3.05 13.00
C ALA A 238 3.78 -1.99 11.88
N ASN A 239 2.94 -0.96 12.00
CA ASN A 239 2.82 0.10 11.00
C ASN A 239 4.04 1.02 11.04
N ILE A 240 4.99 0.78 10.15
CA ILE A 240 6.19 1.61 10.02
C ILE A 240 5.88 3.04 9.53
N GLY A 241 4.73 3.22 8.87
CA GLY A 241 4.30 4.48 8.29
C GLY A 241 3.94 5.53 9.32
N VAL A 242 3.49 5.11 10.52
CA VAL A 242 3.18 6.04 11.63
C VAL A 242 4.43 6.52 12.37
N SER A 243 5.65 6.11 12.00
CA SER A 243 6.83 6.61 12.71
C SER A 243 7.05 8.11 12.53
N GLY A 244 7.36 8.78 13.65
CA GLY A 244 7.82 10.16 13.75
C GLY A 244 9.32 10.28 14.05
N GLY A 245 10.09 9.22 13.80
CA GLY A 245 11.52 9.14 14.13
C GLY A 245 12.49 9.95 13.26
N GLY A 246 11.99 10.82 12.37
CA GLY A 246 12.79 11.68 11.50
C GLY A 246 13.74 10.92 10.57
N VAL A 247 14.83 11.58 10.17
CA VAL A 247 15.78 11.06 9.16
C VAL A 247 16.49 9.75 9.55
N GLU A 248 16.50 9.44 10.84
CA GLU A 248 17.19 8.28 11.42
C GLU A 248 16.29 7.05 11.54
N LYS A 249 15.03 7.24 11.94
CA LYS A 249 14.15 6.13 12.34
C LYS A 249 12.80 6.10 11.64
N ALA A 250 12.33 7.22 11.08
CA ALA A 250 11.09 7.21 10.32
C ALA A 250 11.29 6.60 8.93
N TRP A 251 10.23 5.99 8.42
CA TRP A 251 10.21 5.53 7.04
C TRP A 251 10.32 6.70 6.05
N PHE A 252 10.57 6.40 4.77
CA PHE A 252 10.82 7.39 3.70
C PHE A 252 9.91 8.61 3.76
N GLY A 253 10.42 9.81 3.45
CA GLY A 253 9.69 11.06 3.66
C GLY A 253 9.80 11.63 5.08
N TRP A 254 10.41 10.87 5.99
CA TRP A 254 11.01 11.32 7.26
C TRP A 254 10.16 12.25 8.15
N PRO A 255 8.89 11.90 8.46
CA PRO A 255 8.15 12.61 9.50
C PRO A 255 8.92 12.67 10.81
N THR A 256 8.97 13.85 11.41
CA THR A 256 9.69 14.08 12.66
C THR A 256 8.71 14.57 13.72
N ASP A 257 8.39 13.71 14.69
CA ASP A 257 7.54 14.02 15.83
C ASP A 257 7.84 13.12 17.02
N ALA A 258 8.42 13.71 18.07
CA ALA A 258 8.79 12.98 19.28
C ALA A 258 7.57 12.40 20.03
N LYS A 259 6.40 13.06 19.93
CA LYS A 259 5.20 12.62 20.64
C LYS A 259 4.63 11.34 20.02
N VAL A 260 4.62 11.23 18.68
CA VAL A 260 4.24 9.97 18.01
C VAL A 260 5.13 8.82 18.48
N GLU A 261 6.45 9.02 18.54
CA GLU A 261 7.37 7.97 18.99
C GLU A 261 7.18 7.60 20.47
N GLU A 262 6.93 8.59 21.34
CA GLU A 262 6.58 8.35 22.75
C GLU A 262 5.32 7.47 22.87
N LEU A 263 4.26 7.81 22.13
CA LEU A 263 2.99 7.07 22.14
C LEU A 263 3.16 5.65 21.58
N ARG A 264 3.96 5.47 20.52
CA ARG A 264 4.26 4.14 19.96
C ARG A 264 5.04 3.27 20.95
N GLN A 265 5.99 3.85 21.68
CA GLN A 265 6.73 3.14 22.72
C GLN A 265 5.86 2.80 23.93
N ALA A 266 4.95 3.69 24.32
CA ALA A 266 3.96 3.43 25.36
C ALA A 266 3.03 2.28 24.95
N PHE A 267 2.49 2.30 23.72
CA PHE A 267 1.65 1.24 23.17
C PHE A 267 2.35 -0.13 23.24
N ALA A 268 3.63 -0.18 22.88
CA ALA A 268 4.41 -1.42 22.87
C ALA A 268 4.66 -2.04 24.26
N ARG A 269 4.56 -1.23 25.33
CA ARG A 269 4.82 -1.66 26.72
C ARG A 269 3.56 -1.84 27.55
N GLU A 270 2.42 -1.35 27.05
CA GLU A 270 1.14 -1.49 27.73
C GLU A 270 0.61 -2.92 27.63
N THR A 271 0.10 -3.43 28.75
CA THR A 271 -0.40 -4.81 28.91
C THR A 271 -1.91 -4.86 29.10
N ASP A 272 -2.54 -3.74 29.47
CA ASP A 272 -3.99 -3.62 29.55
C ASP A 272 -4.57 -3.36 28.15
N PRO A 273 -5.43 -4.23 27.61
CA PRO A 273 -5.95 -4.08 26.24
C PRO A 273 -6.75 -2.78 26.00
N ALA A 274 -7.46 -2.28 27.00
CA ALA A 274 -8.25 -1.06 26.86
C ALA A 274 -7.34 0.17 26.80
N LYS A 275 -6.31 0.24 27.64
CA LYS A 275 -5.29 1.29 27.59
C LYS A 275 -4.44 1.21 26.32
N GLN A 276 -4.13 0.00 25.87
CA GLN A 276 -3.40 -0.21 24.62
C GLN A 276 -4.22 0.29 23.42
N LYS A 277 -5.54 0.07 23.41
CA LYS A 277 -6.43 0.65 22.40
C LYS A 277 -6.49 2.18 22.44
N ASP A 278 -6.60 2.77 23.63
CA ASP A 278 -6.55 4.24 23.79
C ASP A 278 -5.24 4.84 23.27
N LEU A 279 -4.11 4.17 23.51
CA LEU A 279 -2.81 4.58 22.95
C LEU A 279 -2.80 4.49 21.42
N ALA A 280 -3.45 3.50 20.80
CA ALA A 280 -3.59 3.44 19.34
C ALA A 280 -4.39 4.64 18.80
N ASP A 281 -5.47 5.03 19.49
CA ASP A 281 -6.28 6.21 19.12
C ASP A 281 -5.43 7.49 19.15
N GLN A 282 -4.62 7.65 20.21
CA GLN A 282 -3.71 8.79 20.35
C GLN A 282 -2.60 8.78 19.28
N VAL A 283 -2.03 7.61 18.96
CA VAL A 283 -1.01 7.49 17.89
C VAL A 283 -1.61 7.94 16.56
N GLN A 284 -2.79 7.44 16.19
CA GLN A 284 -3.40 7.81 14.92
C GLN A 284 -3.73 9.30 14.88
N ALA A 285 -4.37 9.85 15.93
CA ALA A 285 -4.73 11.26 15.97
C ALA A 285 -3.50 12.16 15.75
N ARG A 286 -2.38 11.85 16.43
CA ARG A 286 -1.13 12.60 16.27
C ARG A 286 -0.48 12.35 14.91
N ALA A 287 -0.48 11.13 14.40
CA ALA A 287 0.08 10.79 13.10
C ALA A 287 -0.69 11.47 11.95
N MET A 288 -2.01 11.58 12.05
CA MET A 288 -2.85 12.34 11.12
C MET A 288 -2.60 13.85 11.21
N ASP A 289 -2.38 14.38 12.42
CA ASP A 289 -2.08 15.80 12.62
C ASP A 289 -0.69 16.18 12.07
N VAL A 290 0.32 15.33 12.26
CA VAL A 290 1.67 15.55 11.70
C VAL A 290 1.73 15.18 10.21
N VAL A 291 0.77 14.38 9.74
CA VAL A 291 0.69 13.79 8.41
C VAL A 291 1.90 12.89 8.12
N THR A 292 2.01 11.78 8.86
CA THR A 292 3.08 10.82 8.60
C THR A 292 2.88 10.16 7.23
N TYR A 293 1.67 9.74 6.90
CA TYR A 293 1.22 9.44 5.53
C TYR A 293 -0.28 9.74 5.40
N VAL A 294 -0.80 9.71 4.18
CA VAL A 294 -2.23 9.90 3.90
C VAL A 294 -2.81 8.58 3.38
N PRO A 295 -3.72 7.90 4.11
CA PRO A 295 -4.39 6.72 3.58
C PRO A 295 -5.35 7.13 2.47
N ILE A 296 -5.30 6.41 1.35
CA ILE A 296 -6.19 6.64 0.18
C ILE A 296 -7.25 5.54 0.05
N GLY A 297 -7.50 4.80 1.14
CA GLY A 297 -8.53 3.77 1.23
C GLY A 297 -7.99 2.34 1.27
N GLN A 298 -8.91 1.38 1.42
CA GLN A 298 -8.63 -0.05 1.47
C GLN A 298 -9.22 -0.77 0.28
N TYR A 299 -8.46 -1.71 -0.28
CA TYR A 299 -8.91 -2.52 -1.40
C TYR A 299 -8.44 -3.97 -1.25
N LEU A 300 -9.26 -4.88 -1.77
CA LEU A 300 -8.99 -6.29 -1.90
C LEU A 300 -8.33 -6.56 -3.26
N SER A 301 -7.58 -7.65 -3.34
CA SER A 301 -7.02 -8.12 -4.60
C SER A 301 -7.20 -9.62 -4.72
N LYS A 302 -7.33 -10.08 -5.95
CA LYS A 302 -7.36 -11.50 -6.27
C LYS A 302 -6.03 -11.95 -6.86
N TYR A 303 -5.71 -13.22 -6.69
CA TYR A 303 -4.79 -13.96 -7.56
C TYR A 303 -5.61 -14.69 -8.62
N ALA A 304 -4.95 -15.19 -9.67
CA ALA A 304 -5.55 -16.15 -10.61
C ALA A 304 -4.64 -17.36 -10.79
N TYR A 305 -5.20 -18.53 -11.08
CA TYR A 305 -4.42 -19.76 -11.21
C TYR A 305 -5.12 -20.79 -12.08
N ARG A 306 -4.35 -21.74 -12.61
CA ARG A 306 -4.83 -22.94 -13.31
C ARG A 306 -5.46 -23.89 -12.29
N SER A 307 -6.77 -23.78 -12.07
CA SER A 307 -7.50 -24.59 -11.08
C SER A 307 -7.68 -26.04 -11.52
N ASP A 308 -7.46 -26.36 -12.79
CA ASP A 308 -7.41 -27.73 -13.31
C ASP A 308 -6.06 -28.41 -13.04
N ARG A 309 -4.98 -27.65 -12.82
CA ARG A 309 -3.62 -28.16 -12.56
C ARG A 309 -3.19 -28.04 -11.10
N LEU A 310 -3.64 -27.00 -10.41
CA LEU A 310 -3.21 -26.67 -9.06
C LEU A 310 -4.33 -26.86 -8.04
N GLN A 311 -3.95 -27.35 -6.85
CA GLN A 311 -4.78 -27.38 -5.66
C GLN A 311 -3.98 -26.99 -4.41
N GLY A 312 -4.66 -26.81 -3.28
CA GLY A 312 -4.00 -26.46 -2.02
C GLY A 312 -3.64 -24.96 -1.88
N ILE A 313 -4.28 -24.09 -2.67
CA ILE A 313 -4.08 -22.64 -2.59
C ILE A 313 -4.46 -22.13 -1.20
N LEU A 314 -3.51 -21.50 -0.51
CA LEU A 314 -3.76 -20.87 0.78
C LEU A 314 -4.17 -19.41 0.56
N LYS A 315 -5.25 -19.00 1.25
CA LYS A 315 -5.55 -17.58 1.43
C LYS A 315 -4.49 -16.96 2.32
N GLY A 316 -3.98 -15.80 1.92
CA GLY A 316 -2.98 -15.05 2.64
C GLY A 316 -2.69 -13.70 1.99
N PRO A 317 -2.13 -12.77 2.78
CA PRO A 317 -1.83 -11.42 2.31
C PRO A 317 -0.60 -11.36 1.38
N VAL A 318 0.10 -12.48 1.17
CA VAL A 318 1.22 -12.67 0.22
C VAL A 318 1.06 -14.01 -0.51
N PRO A 319 1.59 -14.20 -1.74
CA PRO A 319 1.56 -15.50 -2.39
C PRO A 319 2.30 -16.55 -1.57
N LEU A 320 1.65 -17.70 -1.36
CA LEU A 320 2.18 -18.81 -0.59
C LEU A 320 2.29 -20.03 -1.50
N PHE A 321 3.52 -20.50 -1.73
CA PHE A 321 3.79 -21.64 -2.61
C PHE A 321 3.99 -22.96 -1.85
N TRP A 322 4.08 -22.93 -0.52
CA TRP A 322 3.91 -24.15 0.28
C TRP A 322 2.45 -24.58 0.25
N ASN A 323 2.19 -25.86 0.53
CA ASN A 323 0.88 -26.53 0.47
C ASN A 323 0.28 -26.66 -0.94
N LEU A 324 0.72 -25.85 -1.90
CA LEU A 324 0.37 -26.00 -3.32
C LEU A 324 0.82 -27.37 -3.84
N SER A 325 -0.03 -28.05 -4.60
CA SER A 325 0.31 -29.32 -5.28
C SER A 325 -0.33 -29.39 -6.66
N ALA A 326 0.17 -30.29 -7.50
CA ALA A 326 -0.53 -30.72 -8.70
C ALA A 326 -1.85 -31.44 -8.35
N LYS A 327 -2.81 -31.40 -9.28
CA LYS A 327 -4.02 -32.24 -9.29
C LYS A 327 -3.79 -33.56 -10.01
#